data_AF-A0A967QI52-F1
#
_entry.id   AF-A0A967QI52-F1
#
_cell.length_a   1.000
_cell.length_b   1.000
_cell.length_c   1.000
_cell.angle_alpha   90.00
_cell.angle_beta   90.00
_cell.angle_gamma   90.00
#
_symmetry.space_group_name_H-M   'P 1'
#
loop_
_entity.id
_entity.type
_entity.pdbx_description
1 polymer ?
#
loop_
_entity_poly.entity_id
_entity_poly.type
_entity_poly.pdbx_seq_one_letter_code
_entity_poly.pdbx_strand_id
1 'polypeptide(L)'
;MGRDPRATVPSCPDWTTTDLLDHVRRVWTSIAAHADQLPDEPLPWSGLPDLDADAALDQLVRVLRGVDPGAPVWTWGTDRTAAFYIRRAHHETAVHRVDAELALGDRTPIPADDALDGLDELLTTVLPARVEEFPERSLHLHQTDGDGEFMLEAVDGVLDVRREHA
;
A
#
# COMPACT_ATOMS: atom_id res chain seq x y z
N MET A 1 20.07 21.90 -2.38
CA MET A 1 19.45 22.31 -1.10
C MET A 1 18.87 21.06 -0.47
N GLY A 2 19.27 20.70 0.76
CA GLY A 2 18.67 19.58 1.48
C GLY A 2 17.26 19.94 1.93
N ARG A 3 16.31 19.00 1.79
CA ARG A 3 14.92 19.15 2.24
C ARG A 3 14.85 19.00 3.77
N ASP A 4 13.87 19.62 4.43
CA ASP A 4 13.74 19.61 5.90
C ASP A 4 13.27 18.23 6.41
N PRO A 5 14.09 17.51 7.20
CA PRO A 5 13.72 16.20 7.76
C PRO A 5 12.64 16.28 8.87
N ARG A 6 12.24 17.49 9.26
CA ARG A 6 11.23 17.72 10.30
C ARG A 6 9.95 18.37 9.76
N ALA A 7 9.80 18.45 8.44
CA ALA A 7 8.56 18.93 7.83
C ALA A 7 7.40 18.00 8.21
N THR A 8 6.27 18.58 8.62
CA THR A 8 5.04 17.82 8.92
C THR A 8 4.46 17.21 7.65
N VAL A 9 3.98 15.97 7.74
CA VAL A 9 3.30 15.27 6.64
C VAL A 9 1.80 15.58 6.70
N PRO A 10 1.20 16.28 5.72
CA PRO A 10 -0.21 16.72 5.83
C PRO A 10 -1.24 15.58 5.95
N SER A 11 -0.98 14.43 5.34
CA SER A 11 -1.82 13.22 5.41
C SER A 11 -1.63 12.45 6.73
N CYS A 12 -0.54 12.68 7.45
CA CYS A 12 -0.24 12.12 8.76
C CYS A 12 0.27 13.24 9.68
N PRO A 13 -0.61 14.11 10.22
CA PRO A 13 -0.20 15.35 10.89
C PRO A 13 0.71 15.17 12.11
N ASP A 14 0.73 13.98 12.70
CA ASP A 14 1.61 13.62 13.82
C ASP A 14 3.01 13.18 13.37
N TRP A 15 3.24 13.05 12.06
CA TRP A 15 4.50 12.58 11.48
C TRP A 15 5.32 13.71 10.89
N THR A 16 6.63 13.58 11.05
CA THR A 16 7.63 14.29 10.26
C THR A 16 8.03 13.49 9.02
N THR A 17 8.74 14.12 8.08
CA THR A 17 9.35 13.42 6.94
C THR A 17 10.37 12.35 7.38
N THR A 18 10.99 12.50 8.56
CA THR A 18 11.80 11.43 9.17
C THR A 18 10.94 10.24 9.58
N ASP A 19 9.79 10.48 10.22
CA ASP A 19 8.88 9.40 10.63
C ASP A 19 8.29 8.67 9.41
N LEU A 20 7.98 9.41 8.34
CA LEU A 20 7.56 8.84 7.06
C LEU A 20 8.65 7.95 6.45
N LEU A 21 9.92 8.40 6.44
CA LEU A 21 11.03 7.58 5.95
C LEU A 21 11.24 6.32 6.80
N ASP A 22 11.10 6.45 8.12
CA ASP A 22 11.17 5.32 9.06
C ASP A 22 10.05 4.30 8.80
N HIS A 23 8.84 4.78 8.53
CA HIS A 23 7.72 3.94 8.15
C HIS A 23 8.02 3.17 6.85
N VAL A 24 8.40 3.88 5.79
CA VAL A 24 8.64 3.30 4.46
C VAL A 24 9.75 2.25 4.51
N ARG A 25 10.91 2.54 5.12
CA ARG A 25 12.01 1.56 5.22
C ARG A 25 11.60 0.29 5.98
N ARG A 26 10.78 0.43 7.02
CA ARG A 26 10.30 -0.71 7.83
C ARG A 26 9.29 -1.54 7.07
N VAL A 27 8.38 -0.90 6.33
CA VAL A 27 7.43 -1.58 5.44
C VAL A 27 8.17 -2.34 4.35
N TRP A 28 9.12 -1.71 3.66
CA TRP A 28 9.95 -2.39 2.65
C TRP A 28 10.70 -3.60 3.22
N THR A 29 11.29 -3.46 4.40
CA THR A 29 11.98 -4.56 5.08
C THR A 29 11.02 -5.71 5.40
N SER A 30 9.82 -5.40 5.88
CA SER A 30 8.79 -6.39 6.18
C SER A 30 8.33 -7.14 4.92
N ILE A 31 8.01 -6.40 3.85
CA ILE A 31 7.62 -6.97 2.56
C ILE A 31 8.71 -7.90 2.03
N ALA A 32 9.96 -7.43 2.01
CA ALA A 32 11.07 -8.22 1.53
C ALA A 32 11.29 -9.48 2.38
N ALA A 33 11.14 -9.40 3.70
CA ALA A 33 11.27 -10.56 4.57
C ALA A 33 10.20 -11.64 4.29
N HIS A 34 8.94 -11.24 4.09
CA HIS A 34 7.87 -12.19 3.76
C HIS A 34 8.08 -12.80 2.37
N ALA A 35 8.44 -12.00 1.37
CA ALA A 35 8.68 -12.49 0.01
C ALA A 35 9.94 -13.37 -0.12
N ASP A 36 10.95 -13.19 0.75
CA ASP A 36 12.19 -14.00 0.77
C ASP A 36 12.01 -15.30 1.55
N GLN A 37 11.30 -15.27 2.68
CA GLN A 37 11.15 -16.42 3.57
C GLN A 37 9.92 -17.28 3.27
N LEU A 38 8.93 -16.72 2.56
CA LEU A 38 7.65 -17.37 2.25
C LEU A 38 7.00 -18.04 3.49
N PRO A 39 6.86 -17.35 4.62
CA PRO A 39 6.34 -17.96 5.84
C PRO A 39 4.84 -18.28 5.71
N ASP A 40 4.37 -19.30 6.42
CA ASP A 40 2.94 -19.62 6.52
C ASP A 40 2.19 -18.76 7.57
N GLU A 41 2.93 -17.98 8.36
CA GLU A 41 2.43 -17.14 9.47
C GLU A 41 3.08 -15.74 9.45
N PRO A 42 2.49 -14.71 10.10
CA PRO A 42 3.05 -13.37 10.07
C PRO A 42 4.42 -13.30 10.75
N LEU A 43 5.36 -12.60 10.12
CA LEU A 43 6.63 -12.28 10.77
C LEU A 43 6.43 -11.14 11.80
N PRO A 44 6.94 -11.29 13.03
CA PRO A 44 6.84 -10.24 14.02
C PRO A 44 7.72 -9.05 13.64
N TRP A 45 7.18 -7.84 13.72
CA TRP A 45 7.92 -6.60 13.44
C TRP A 45 9.19 -6.45 14.27
N SER A 46 9.21 -6.97 15.50
CA SER A 46 10.37 -6.94 16.39
C SER A 46 11.51 -7.88 15.97
N GLY A 47 11.24 -8.84 15.07
CA GLY A 47 12.23 -9.78 14.54
C GLY A 47 12.81 -9.36 13.18
N LEU A 48 12.32 -8.27 12.59
CA LEU A 48 12.82 -7.76 11.31
C LEU A 48 14.15 -7.01 11.52
N PRO A 49 15.09 -7.09 10.56
CA PRO A 49 16.33 -6.33 10.64
C PRO A 49 16.06 -4.82 10.62
N ASP A 50 16.85 -4.07 11.36
CA ASP A 50 16.79 -2.60 11.34
C ASP A 50 17.70 -2.07 10.23
N LEU A 51 17.15 -1.96 9.02
CA LEU A 51 17.88 -1.49 7.83
C LEU A 51 17.65 0.00 7.61
N ASP A 52 18.68 0.72 7.16
CA ASP A 52 18.48 2.04 6.59
C ASP A 52 17.67 1.98 5.29
N ALA A 53 17.22 3.14 4.80
CA ALA A 53 16.32 3.21 3.66
C ALA A 53 16.94 2.65 2.36
N ASP A 54 18.23 2.87 2.14
CA ASP A 54 18.92 2.39 0.94
C ASP A 54 19.07 0.87 0.97
N ALA A 55 19.50 0.30 2.10
CA ALA A 55 19.61 -1.15 2.27
C ALA A 55 18.24 -1.85 2.22
N ALA A 56 17.20 -1.25 2.80
CA ALA A 56 15.83 -1.76 2.72
C ALA A 56 15.31 -1.79 1.28
N LEU A 57 15.54 -0.72 0.51
CA LEU A 57 15.17 -0.64 -0.90
C LEU A 57 15.92 -1.66 -1.77
N ASP A 58 17.24 -1.75 -1.59
CA ASP A 58 18.08 -2.71 -2.32
C ASP A 58 17.64 -4.15 -2.04
N GLN A 59 17.34 -4.47 -0.78
CA GLN A 59 16.80 -5.78 -0.40
C GLN A 59 15.44 -6.03 -1.04
N LEU A 60 14.50 -5.08 -0.94
CA LEU A 60 13.17 -5.18 -1.52
C LEU A 60 13.25 -5.46 -3.03
N VAL A 61 13.98 -4.64 -3.78
CA VAL A 61 14.11 -4.78 -5.24
C VAL A 61 14.74 -6.12 -5.61
N ARG A 62 15.79 -6.55 -4.88
CA ARG A 62 16.43 -7.84 -5.11
C ARG A 62 15.47 -9.01 -4.90
N VAL A 63 14.74 -9.01 -3.78
CA VAL A 63 13.82 -10.11 -3.43
C VAL A 63 12.64 -10.15 -4.39
N LEU A 64 11.97 -9.03 -4.62
CA LEU A 64 10.77 -8.99 -5.47
C LEU A 64 11.07 -9.33 -6.95
N ARG A 65 12.29 -9.09 -7.43
CA ARG A 65 12.73 -9.54 -8.76
C ARG A 65 12.99 -11.04 -8.86
N GLY A 66 13.28 -11.69 -7.74
CA GLY A 66 13.68 -13.10 -7.70
C GLY A 66 12.57 -14.05 -7.27
N VAL A 67 11.56 -13.56 -6.54
CA VAL A 67 10.44 -14.38 -6.06
C VAL A 67 9.52 -14.76 -7.21
N ASP A 68 9.04 -16.01 -7.21
CA ASP A 68 7.93 -16.42 -8.07
C ASP A 68 6.65 -15.75 -7.56
N PRO A 69 5.94 -14.92 -8.36
CA PRO A 69 4.70 -14.27 -7.92
C PRO A 69 3.63 -15.27 -7.44
N GLY A 70 3.64 -16.51 -7.94
CA GLY A 70 2.72 -17.56 -7.51
C GLY A 70 3.12 -18.30 -6.23
N ALA A 71 4.28 -18.01 -5.65
CA ALA A 71 4.77 -18.67 -4.46
C ALA A 71 3.80 -18.45 -3.27
N PRO A 72 3.36 -19.51 -2.58
CA PRO A 72 2.51 -19.37 -1.40
C PRO A 72 3.23 -18.62 -0.28
N VAL A 73 2.53 -17.68 0.35
CA VAL A 73 3.04 -16.93 1.50
C VAL A 73 1.88 -16.40 2.32
N TRP A 74 2.09 -16.27 3.62
CA TRP A 74 1.18 -15.59 4.51
C TRP A 74 1.00 -14.14 4.08
N THR A 75 -0.25 -13.68 4.06
CA THR A 75 -0.62 -12.27 3.86
C THR A 75 -1.74 -11.92 4.83
N TRP A 76 -2.00 -10.63 5.04
CA TRP A 76 -3.20 -10.19 5.75
C TRP A 76 -4.41 -10.04 4.82
N GLY A 77 -4.24 -10.24 3.51
CA GLY A 77 -5.28 -10.14 2.50
C GLY A 77 -5.90 -11.49 2.12
N THR A 78 -6.68 -11.48 1.03
CA THR A 78 -7.30 -12.68 0.44
C THR A 78 -6.34 -13.40 -0.51
N ASP A 79 -5.47 -12.67 -1.22
CA ASP A 79 -4.38 -13.25 -2.02
C ASP A 79 -3.31 -13.84 -1.09
N ARG A 80 -3.04 -15.15 -1.23
CA ARG A 80 -2.08 -15.91 -0.42
C ARG A 80 -0.80 -16.24 -1.18
N THR A 81 -0.41 -15.37 -2.10
CA THR A 81 0.78 -15.53 -2.94
C THR A 81 1.72 -14.32 -2.85
N ALA A 82 2.96 -14.48 -3.30
CA ALA A 82 3.95 -13.40 -3.31
C ALA A 82 3.54 -12.21 -4.19
N ALA A 83 2.63 -12.39 -5.14
CA ALA A 83 2.04 -11.33 -5.95
C ALA A 83 1.43 -10.21 -5.09
N PHE A 84 0.81 -10.57 -3.97
CA PHE A 84 0.32 -9.62 -2.97
C PHE A 84 1.41 -8.64 -2.51
N TYR A 85 2.59 -9.15 -2.14
CA TYR A 85 3.69 -8.33 -1.65
C TYR A 85 4.33 -7.48 -2.74
N ILE A 86 4.34 -7.96 -3.99
CA ILE A 86 4.78 -7.18 -5.16
C ILE A 86 3.86 -5.98 -5.36
N ARG A 87 2.54 -6.22 -5.40
CA ARG A 87 1.52 -5.17 -5.55
C ARG A 87 1.56 -4.18 -4.38
N ARG A 88 1.63 -4.69 -3.15
CA ARG A 88 1.68 -3.86 -1.95
C ARG A 88 2.90 -2.95 -1.92
N ALA A 89 4.08 -3.46 -2.31
CA ALA A 89 5.30 -2.65 -2.40
C ALA A 89 5.16 -1.47 -3.34
N HIS A 90 4.49 -1.66 -4.47
CA HIS A 90 4.23 -0.60 -5.43
C HIS A 90 3.33 0.48 -4.83
N HIS A 91 2.18 0.12 -4.25
CA HIS A 91 1.24 1.10 -3.70
C HIS A 91 1.77 1.82 -2.45
N GLU A 92 2.42 1.12 -1.52
CA GLU A 92 3.06 1.74 -0.36
C GLU A 92 4.08 2.80 -0.80
N THR A 93 4.89 2.47 -1.82
CA THR A 93 5.89 3.41 -2.36
C THR A 93 5.24 4.60 -3.07
N ALA A 94 4.20 4.36 -3.87
CA ALA A 94 3.51 5.40 -4.63
C ALA A 94 2.79 6.40 -3.72
N VAL A 95 2.06 5.91 -2.71
CA VAL A 95 1.33 6.75 -1.74
C VAL A 95 2.31 7.55 -0.90
N HIS A 96 3.35 6.92 -0.34
CA HIS A 96 4.29 7.62 0.53
C HIS A 96 5.25 8.55 -0.22
N ARG A 97 5.46 8.34 -1.53
CA ARG A 97 6.06 9.38 -2.39
C ARG A 97 5.20 10.64 -2.40
N VAL A 98 3.88 10.52 -2.57
CA VAL A 98 2.97 11.67 -2.55
C VAL A 98 2.95 12.32 -1.18
N ASP A 99 2.93 11.55 -0.09
CA ASP A 99 3.02 12.10 1.28
C ASP A 99 4.29 12.94 1.48
N ALA A 100 5.43 12.45 0.97
CA ALA A 100 6.71 13.15 1.05
C ALA A 100 6.73 14.42 0.18
N GLU A 101 6.09 14.41 -0.99
CA GLU A 101 5.94 15.60 -1.84
C GLU A 101 5.02 16.64 -1.19
N LEU A 102 3.91 16.20 -0.59
CA LEU A 102 2.95 17.08 0.10
C LEU A 102 3.59 17.80 1.28
N ALA A 103 4.46 17.14 2.03
CA ALA A 103 5.25 17.77 3.10
C ALA A 103 6.14 18.94 2.61
N LEU A 104 6.38 19.01 1.29
CA LEU A 104 7.18 20.05 0.64
C LEU A 104 6.32 21.06 -0.14
N GLY A 105 4.99 20.93 -0.06
CA GLY A 105 4.05 21.79 -0.78
C GLY A 105 3.94 21.47 -2.27
N ASP A 106 4.30 20.26 -2.70
CA ASP A 106 4.22 19.79 -4.09
C ASP A 106 3.41 18.48 -4.18
N ARG A 107 3.02 18.08 -5.39
CA ARG A 107 2.53 16.72 -5.69
C ARG A 107 2.70 16.41 -7.18
N THR A 108 3.36 15.30 -7.47
CA THR A 108 3.39 14.74 -8.82
C THR A 108 2.23 13.76 -8.98
N PRO A 109 1.46 13.83 -10.08
CA PRO A 109 0.35 12.91 -10.34
C PRO A 109 0.78 11.43 -10.26
N ILE A 110 -0.14 10.59 -9.79
CA ILE A 110 -0.04 9.13 -9.95
C ILE A 110 -0.61 8.79 -11.33
N PRO A 111 0.02 7.93 -12.14
CA PRO A 111 -0.57 7.45 -13.39
C PRO A 111 -1.96 6.85 -13.15
N ALA A 112 -2.91 7.10 -14.07
CA ALA A 112 -4.31 6.70 -13.88
C ALA A 112 -4.46 5.18 -13.65
N ASP A 113 -3.70 4.36 -14.39
CA ASP A 113 -3.74 2.90 -14.24
C ASP A 113 -3.25 2.46 -12.85
N ASP A 114 -2.18 3.07 -12.33
CA ASP A 114 -1.65 2.80 -10.98
C ASP A 114 -2.64 3.25 -9.88
N ALA A 115 -3.33 4.38 -10.10
CA ALA A 115 -4.34 4.89 -9.19
C ALA A 115 -5.59 3.99 -9.15
N LEU A 116 -6.02 3.50 -10.31
CA LEU A 116 -7.13 2.54 -10.42
C LEU A 116 -6.77 1.20 -9.78
N ASP A 117 -5.55 0.70 -9.99
CA ASP A 117 -5.08 -0.52 -9.33
C ASP A 117 -4.98 -0.34 -7.81
N GLY A 118 -4.50 0.81 -7.34
CA GLY A 118 -4.45 1.11 -5.90
C GLY A 118 -5.83 1.24 -5.26
N LEU A 119 -6.81 1.78 -5.99
CA LEU A 119 -8.21 1.81 -5.55
C LEU A 119 -8.78 0.39 -5.48
N ASP A 120 -8.51 -0.45 -6.48
CA ASP A 120 -8.90 -1.87 -6.44
C ASP A 120 -8.27 -2.59 -5.24
N GLU A 121 -6.96 -2.42 -4.96
CA GLU A 121 -6.32 -3.01 -3.77
C GLU A 121 -6.96 -2.51 -2.47
N LEU A 122 -7.22 -1.21 -2.37
CA LEU A 122 -7.86 -0.60 -1.21
C LEU A 122 -9.22 -1.24 -0.93
N LEU A 123 -10.07 -1.33 -1.96
CA LEU A 123 -11.44 -1.80 -1.84
C LEU A 123 -11.55 -3.30 -1.63
N THR A 124 -10.72 -4.09 -2.30
CA THR A 124 -10.83 -5.56 -2.30
C THR A 124 -9.98 -6.23 -1.22
N THR A 125 -8.96 -5.54 -0.71
CA THR A 125 -7.98 -6.13 0.20
C THR A 125 -7.79 -5.35 1.49
N VAL A 126 -7.53 -4.04 1.41
CA VAL A 126 -7.23 -3.24 2.62
C VAL A 126 -8.47 -3.02 3.48
N LEU A 127 -9.56 -2.51 2.90
CA LEU A 127 -10.78 -2.21 3.67
C LEU A 127 -11.37 -3.48 4.32
N PRO A 128 -11.54 -4.62 3.60
CA PRO A 128 -12.04 -5.84 4.23
C PRO A 128 -11.15 -6.37 5.38
N ALA A 129 -9.85 -6.08 5.35
CA ALA A 129 -8.91 -6.49 6.39
C ALA A 129 -8.82 -5.52 7.58
N ARG A 130 -9.33 -4.28 7.45
CA ARG A 130 -9.11 -3.19 8.42
C ARG A 130 -10.38 -2.57 8.97
N VAL A 131 -11.51 -2.76 8.29
CA VAL A 131 -12.81 -2.20 8.67
C VAL A 131 -13.71 -3.33 9.12
N GLU A 132 -14.22 -3.23 10.35
CA GLU A 132 -15.12 -4.23 10.93
C GLU A 132 -16.58 -3.97 10.55
N GLU A 133 -16.97 -2.70 10.39
CA GLU A 133 -18.33 -2.29 10.09
C GLU A 133 -18.35 -1.31 8.91
N PHE A 134 -19.08 -1.67 7.86
CA PHE A 134 -19.34 -0.80 6.71
C PHE A 134 -20.66 -0.05 6.89
N PRO A 135 -20.77 1.20 6.40
CA PRO A 135 -22.02 1.95 6.47
C PRO A 135 -23.13 1.29 5.64
N GLU A 136 -24.37 1.39 6.10
CA GLU A 136 -25.58 0.90 5.38
C GLU A 136 -25.92 1.73 4.11
N ARG A 137 -25.10 2.72 3.76
CA ARG A 137 -25.30 3.58 2.59
C ARG A 137 -24.33 3.19 1.49
N SER A 138 -24.75 3.40 0.25
CA SER A 138 -23.85 3.26 -0.89
C SER A 138 -22.97 4.50 -1.09
N LEU A 139 -21.77 4.27 -1.63
CA LEU A 139 -20.85 5.29 -2.10
C LEU A 139 -20.59 5.05 -3.59
N HIS A 140 -20.77 6.09 -4.41
CA HIS A 140 -20.47 6.05 -5.84
C HIS A 140 -19.23 6.91 -6.09
N LEU A 141 -18.17 6.29 -6.63
CA LEU A 141 -16.94 6.96 -7.02
C LEU A 141 -16.90 7.09 -8.54
N HIS A 142 -16.71 8.31 -9.03
CA HIS A 142 -16.51 8.59 -10.45
C HIS A 142 -15.08 9.03 -10.68
N GLN A 143 -14.44 8.42 -11.67
CA GLN A 143 -13.17 8.93 -12.17
C GLN A 143 -13.40 10.29 -12.87
N THR A 144 -12.52 11.26 -12.61
CA THR A 144 -12.63 12.61 -13.20
C THR A 144 -11.59 12.89 -14.27
N ASP A 145 -10.62 11.99 -14.43
CA ASP A 145 -9.49 12.07 -15.35
C ASP A 145 -9.41 10.88 -16.32
N GLY A 146 -10.53 10.16 -16.49
CA GLY A 146 -10.67 9.00 -17.36
C GLY A 146 -12.09 8.43 -17.28
N ASP A 147 -12.27 7.23 -17.84
CA ASP A 147 -13.53 6.49 -17.78
C ASP A 147 -13.47 5.45 -16.67
N GLY A 148 -14.51 5.40 -15.83
CA GLY A 148 -14.63 4.38 -14.79
C GLY A 148 -15.46 4.83 -13.60
N GLU A 149 -16.34 3.95 -13.14
CA GLU A 149 -17.17 4.18 -11.97
C GLU A 149 -17.15 2.97 -11.02
N PHE A 150 -17.21 3.24 -9.72
CA PHE A 150 -17.31 2.23 -8.68
C PHE A 150 -18.55 2.49 -7.83
N MET A 151 -19.41 1.50 -7.72
CA MET A 151 -20.48 1.48 -6.72
C MET A 151 -20.04 0.58 -5.56
N LEU A 152 -20.07 1.15 -4.36
CA LEU A 152 -19.70 0.49 -3.11
C LEU A 152 -20.95 0.37 -2.25
N GLU A 153 -21.27 -0.83 -1.80
CA GLU A 153 -22.43 -1.09 -0.94
C GLU A 153 -22.10 -2.18 0.07
N ALA A 154 -22.54 -2.02 1.32
CA ALA A 154 -22.45 -3.09 2.30
C ALA A 154 -23.66 -4.03 2.15
N VAL A 155 -23.42 -5.28 1.75
CA VAL A 155 -24.45 -6.33 1.66
C VAL A 155 -24.13 -7.40 2.70
N ASP A 156 -25.04 -7.62 3.64
CA ASP A 156 -24.87 -8.58 4.75
C ASP A 156 -23.54 -8.41 5.52
N GLY A 157 -23.08 -7.15 5.68
CA GLY A 157 -21.84 -6.81 6.38
C GLY A 157 -20.56 -6.99 5.55
N VAL A 158 -20.68 -7.37 4.28
CA VAL A 158 -19.56 -7.49 3.33
C VAL A 158 -19.62 -6.34 2.33
N LEU A 159 -18.46 -5.74 2.05
CA LEU A 159 -18.35 -4.71 1.02
C LEU A 159 -18.50 -5.35 -0.38
N ASP A 160 -19.63 -5.10 -1.03
CA ASP A 160 -19.85 -5.35 -2.45
C ASP A 160 -19.26 -4.19 -3.26
N VAL A 161 -18.38 -4.52 -4.21
CA VAL A 161 -17.69 -3.56 -5.08
C VAL A 161 -18.07 -3.87 -6.52
N ARG A 162 -18.83 -2.97 -7.14
CA ARG A 162 -19.23 -3.08 -8.55
C ARG A 162 -18.51 -2.05 -9.37
N ARG A 163 -17.74 -2.51 -10.36
CA ARG A 163 -17.13 -1.65 -11.38
C ARG A 163 -18.06 -1.55 -12.57
N GLU A 164 -18.47 -0.34 -12.90
CA GLU A 164 -19.33 -0.05 -14.04
C GLU A 164 -18.56 0.81 -15.05
N HIS A 165 -18.92 0.70 -16.33
CA HIS A 165 -18.31 1.46 -17.42
C HIS A 165 -16.77 1.32 -17.54
N ALA A 166 -16.27 0.09 -17.45
CA ALA A 166 -14.86 -0.26 -17.70
C ALA A 166 -14.59 -0.62 -19.18
#